data_AF-A0A086MRY0-F1
#
_entry.id   AF-A0A086MRY0-F1
#
_cell.length_a   1.000
_cell.length_b   1.000
_cell.length_c   1.000
_cell.angle_alpha   90.00
_cell.angle_beta   90.00
_cell.angle_gamma   90.00
#
_symmetry.space_group_name_H-M   'P 1'
#
loop_
_entity.id
_entity.type
_entity.pdbx_description
1 polymer ?
#
loop_
_entity_poly.entity_id
_entity_poly.type
_entity_poly.pdbx_seq_one_letter_code
_entity_poly.pdbx_strand_id
1 'polypeptide(L)'
;MVFVNLFHAPLGRPMRYGTAKELFDRLAKKTQLTARPHKLRHGAATAWVRAGVDEDVVQDPMGRVSRPSLTPYLHASDADKRAAVELVAAGRHS
;
A
#
# COMPACT_ATOMS: atom_id res chain seq x y z
N MET A 1 1.73 3.92 -16.67
CA MET A 1 0.66 3.00 -16.25
C MET A 1 1.30 1.69 -15.81
N VAL A 2 0.95 1.14 -14.64
CA VAL A 2 1.71 0.05 -13.93
C VAL A 2 1.09 -1.35 -14.08
N PHE A 3 -0.05 -1.49 -14.75
CA PHE A 3 -0.76 -2.77 -14.87
C PHE A 3 -0.47 -3.48 -16.18
N VAL A 4 -0.19 -4.79 -16.12
CA VAL A 4 0.07 -5.67 -17.27
C VAL A 4 -0.98 -6.78 -17.34
N ASN A 5 -1.35 -7.15 -18.57
CA ASN A 5 -2.32 -8.21 -18.81
C ASN A 5 -1.66 -9.58 -18.69
N LEU A 6 -2.13 -10.41 -17.76
CA LEU A 6 -1.65 -11.77 -17.53
C LEU A 6 -2.67 -12.87 -17.87
N PHE A 7 -3.85 -12.51 -18.37
CA PHE A 7 -4.99 -13.43 -18.49
C PHE A 7 -5.47 -13.67 -19.92
N HIS A 8 -5.19 -12.78 -20.86
CA HIS A 8 -5.57 -12.94 -22.27
C HIS A 8 -4.47 -12.46 -23.22
N ALA A 9 -4.37 -13.05 -24.41
CA ALA A 9 -3.41 -12.57 -25.40
C ALA A 9 -3.76 -11.12 -25.84
N PRO A 10 -2.78 -10.23 -26.05
CA PRO A 10 -1.35 -10.43 -25.85
C PRO A 10 -0.96 -10.29 -24.36
N LEU A 11 -0.37 -11.36 -23.83
CA LEU A 11 0.13 -11.41 -22.45
C LEU A 11 1.35 -10.49 -22.27
N GLY A 12 1.53 -9.98 -21.05
CA GLY A 12 2.64 -9.10 -20.69
C GLY A 12 2.51 -7.66 -21.23
N ARG A 13 1.50 -7.36 -22.06
CA ARG A 13 1.30 -6.00 -22.54
C ARG A 13 0.67 -5.09 -21.46
N PRO A 14 0.96 -3.78 -21.50
CA PRO A 14 0.28 -2.81 -20.66
C PRO A 14 -1.23 -2.89 -20.84
N MET A 15 -1.96 -2.93 -19.72
CA MET A 15 -3.41 -2.83 -19.75
C MET A 15 -3.83 -1.44 -20.22
N ARG A 16 -4.89 -1.38 -21.03
CA ARG A 16 -5.56 -0.11 -21.32
C ARG A 16 -6.22 0.42 -20.05
N TYR A 17 -6.39 1.74 -19.96
CA TYR A 17 -7.02 2.38 -18.80
C TYR A 17 -8.40 1.79 -18.48
N GLY A 18 -9.24 1.58 -19.50
CA GLY A 18 -10.58 0.99 -19.32
C GLY A 18 -10.53 -0.39 -18.68
N THR A 19 -9.66 -1.27 -19.16
CA THR A 19 -9.48 -2.62 -18.61
C THR A 19 -8.96 -2.59 -17.17
N ALA A 20 -8.04 -1.68 -16.86
CA ALA A 20 -7.58 -1.49 -15.49
C ALA A 20 -8.71 -0.98 -14.59
N LYS A 21 -9.53 -0.03 -15.07
CA LYS A 21 -10.70 0.46 -14.34
C LYS A 21 -11.71 -0.66 -14.05
N GLU A 22 -12.05 -1.48 -15.05
CA GLU A 22 -12.97 -2.61 -14.87
C GLU A 22 -12.47 -3.62 -13.83
N LEU A 23 -11.15 -3.87 -13.78
CA LEU A 23 -10.54 -4.69 -12.74
C LEU A 23 -10.81 -4.11 -11.35
N PHE A 24 -10.61 -2.80 -11.15
CA PHE A 24 -10.88 -2.13 -9.88
C PHE A 24 -12.37 -2.09 -9.54
N ASP A 25 -13.25 -1.89 -10.51
CA ASP A 25 -14.71 -1.91 -10.30
C ASP A 25 -15.17 -3.31 -9.86
N ARG A 26 -14.63 -4.37 -10.46
CA ARG A 26 -14.85 -5.76 -10.02
C ARG A 26 -14.32 -6.02 -8.62
N LEU A 27 -13.12 -5.52 -8.30
CA LEU A 27 -12.52 -5.66 -6.98
C LEU A 27 -13.36 -4.97 -5.91
N ALA A 28 -13.84 -3.77 -6.20
CA ALA A 28 -14.72 -3.01 -5.31
C ALA A 28 -16.03 -3.76 -5.04
N LYS A 29 -16.66 -4.31 -6.07
CA LYS A 29 -17.87 -5.14 -5.93
C LYS A 29 -17.64 -6.38 -5.07
N LYS A 30 -16.51 -7.08 -5.25
CA LYS A 30 -16.19 -8.31 -4.50
C LYS A 30 -15.86 -8.06 -3.04
N THR A 31 -15.19 -6.94 -2.75
CA THR A 31 -14.68 -6.64 -1.41
C THR A 31 -15.61 -5.72 -0.62
N GLN A 32 -16.60 -5.11 -1.28
CA GLN A 32 -17.42 -4.01 -0.74
C GLN A 32 -16.60 -2.79 -0.28
N LEU A 33 -15.35 -2.68 -0.75
CA LEU A 33 -14.46 -1.57 -0.46
C LEU A 33 -14.33 -0.66 -1.68
N THR A 34 -14.13 0.64 -1.47
CA THR A 34 -13.77 1.57 -2.55
C THR A 34 -12.36 1.26 -3.04
N ALA A 35 -12.22 0.32 -3.97
CA ALA A 35 -10.95 -0.07 -4.57
C ALA A 35 -10.56 0.93 -5.68
N ARG A 36 -9.57 1.78 -5.39
CA ARG A 36 -8.95 2.67 -6.39
C ARG A 36 -7.46 2.35 -6.50
N PRO A 37 -6.82 2.53 -7.67
CA PRO A 37 -5.37 2.31 -7.82
C PRO A 37 -4.53 3.04 -6.77
N HIS A 38 -4.90 4.27 -6.44
CA HIS A 38 -4.22 5.07 -5.41
C HIS A 38 -4.29 4.46 -4.00
N LYS A 39 -5.33 3.71 -3.66
CA LYS A 39 -5.46 3.03 -2.35
C LYS A 39 -4.46 1.88 -2.19
N LEU A 40 -4.10 1.20 -3.28
CA LEU A 40 -3.04 0.19 -3.26
C LEU A 40 -1.68 0.83 -3.01
N ARG A 41 -1.39 1.94 -3.71
CA ARG A 41 -0.16 2.72 -3.49
C ARG A 41 -0.06 3.21 -2.04
N HIS A 42 -1.17 3.70 -1.48
CA HIS A 42 -1.25 4.10 -0.08
C HIS A 42 -1.02 2.91 0.88
N GLY A 43 -1.64 1.75 0.62
CA GLY A 43 -1.47 0.56 1.45
C GLY A 43 -0.03 0.04 1.45
N ALA A 44 0.62 0.00 0.29
CA ALA A 44 2.03 -0.39 0.17
C ALA A 44 2.95 0.56 0.95
N ALA A 45 2.74 1.87 0.82
CA ALA A 45 3.49 2.88 1.58
C ALA A 45 3.29 2.72 3.10
N THR A 46 2.04 2.57 3.57
CA THR A 46 1.76 2.30 4.99
C THR A 46 2.45 1.02 5.47
N ALA A 47 2.45 -0.06 4.67
CA ALA A 47 3.08 -1.31 5.03
C ALA A 47 4.60 -1.19 5.16
N TRP A 48 5.26 -0.50 4.24
CA TRP A 48 6.71 -0.27 4.30
C TRP A 48 7.12 0.62 5.47
N VAL A 49 6.37 1.70 5.73
CA VAL A 49 6.61 2.57 6.89
C VAL A 49 6.46 1.78 8.19
N ARG A 50 5.39 0.96 8.32
CA ARG A 50 5.21 0.11 9.50
C ARG A 50 6.27 -0.98 9.67
N ALA A 51 6.86 -1.44 8.57
CA ALA A 51 7.97 -2.38 8.59
C ALA A 51 9.32 -1.72 8.93
N GLY A 52 9.35 -0.40 9.17
CA GLY A 52 10.56 0.35 9.50
C GLY A 52 11.49 0.58 8.30
N VAL A 53 10.97 0.49 7.07
CA VAL A 53 11.74 0.85 5.87
C VAL A 53 12.03 2.33 5.89
N ASP A 54 13.27 2.70 5.60
CA ASP A 54 13.71 4.09 5.53
C ASP A 54 12.83 4.92 4.57
N GLU A 55 12.49 6.14 4.99
CA GLU A 55 11.63 7.04 4.23
C GLU A 55 12.16 7.31 2.82
N ASP A 56 13.48 7.42 2.64
CA ASP A 56 14.09 7.69 1.34
C ASP A 56 13.95 6.49 0.40
N VAL A 57 13.97 5.27 0.97
CA VAL A 57 13.75 4.01 0.25
C VAL A 57 12.27 3.82 -0.10
N VAL A 58 11.34 4.34 0.70
CA VAL A 58 9.90 4.37 0.39
C VAL A 58 9.57 5.42 -0.69
N GLN A 59 10.26 6.57 -0.69
CA GLN A 59 10.02 7.67 -1.62
C GLN A 59 10.38 7.33 -3.07
N ASP A 60 11.45 6.57 -3.30
CA ASP A 60 11.93 6.27 -4.65
C ASP A 60 10.91 5.43 -5.48
N PRO A 61 10.34 4.32 -4.99
CA PRO A 61 9.23 3.61 -5.63
C PRO A 61 7.95 4.46 -5.75
N MET A 62 7.80 5.45 -4.86
CA MET A 62 6.71 6.40 -4.90
C MET A 62 6.96 7.57 -5.87
N GLY A 63 8.05 7.57 -6.62
CA GLY A 63 8.33 8.57 -7.66
C GLY A 63 8.86 9.88 -7.10
N ARG A 64 9.69 9.81 -6.03
CA ARG A 64 10.28 10.97 -5.34
C ARG A 64 9.22 11.96 -4.88
N VAL A 65 8.27 11.46 -4.10
CA VAL A 65 7.31 12.31 -3.38
C VAL A 65 8.01 12.97 -2.20
N SER A 66 7.74 14.24 -1.92
CA SER A 66 8.44 14.99 -0.87
C SER A 66 8.09 14.47 0.53
N ARG A 67 9.02 14.55 1.49
CA ARG A 67 8.82 14.15 2.91
C ARG A 67 7.46 14.54 3.54
N PRO A 68 6.91 15.76 3.33
CA PRO A 68 5.59 16.13 3.86
C PRO A 68 4.42 15.27 3.34
N SER A 69 4.57 14.64 2.17
CA SER A 69 3.57 13.74 1.59
C SER A 69 3.56 12.35 2.24
N LEU A 70 4.60 12.01 3.02
CA LEU A 70 4.66 10.81 3.85
C LEU A 70 4.07 11.00 5.24
N THR A 71 3.87 12.25 5.69
CA THR A 71 3.30 12.58 7.02
C THR A 71 2.01 11.82 7.35
N PRO A 72 1.03 11.63 6.43
CA PRO A 72 -0.17 10.84 6.71
C PRO A 72 0.10 9.35 7.04
N TYR A 73 1.26 8.83 6.66
CA TYR A 73 1.69 7.45 6.85
C TYR A 73 2.55 7.25 8.10
N LEU A 74 3.14 8.34 8.63
CA LEU A 74 4.02 8.33 9.81
C LEU A 74 3.24 8.34 11.14
N HIS A 75 1.92 8.53 11.10
CA HIS A 75 1.09 8.46 12.29
C HIS A 75 0.87 7.00 12.69
N ALA A 76 1.51 6.58 13.77
CA ALA A 76 1.28 5.29 14.41
C ALA A 76 -0.22 5.09 14.64
N SER A 77 -0.78 4.03 14.05
CA SER A 77 -2.17 3.68 14.29
C SER A 77 -2.34 3.14 15.71
N ASP A 78 -3.57 3.12 16.22
CA ASP A 78 -3.82 2.57 17.56
C ASP A 78 -3.47 1.08 17.66
N ALA A 79 -3.47 0.36 16.54
CA ALA A 79 -2.96 -1.01 16.45
C ALA A 79 -1.43 -1.08 16.63
N ASP A 80 -0.69 -0.13 16.06
CA ASP A 80 0.77 -0.06 16.20
C ASP A 80 1.15 0.30 17.65
N LYS A 81 0.40 1.21 18.29
CA LYS A 81 0.55 1.52 19.71
C LYS A 81 0.27 0.29 20.58
N ARG A 82 -0.79 -0.46 20.28
CA ARG A 82 -1.12 -1.69 21.02
C ARG A 82 -0.02 -2.74 20.85
N ALA A 83 0.46 -2.98 19.63
CA ALA A 83 1.54 -3.92 19.37
C ALA A 83 2.84 -3.55 20.11
N ALA A 84 3.18 -2.27 20.18
CA ALA A 84 4.33 -1.79 20.96
C ALA A 84 4.14 -2.03 22.47
N VAL A 85 2.94 -1.80 23.00
CA VAL A 85 2.61 -2.08 24.41
C VAL A 85 2.74 -3.57 24.72
N GLU A 86 2.20 -4.45 23.86
CA GLU A 86 2.30 -5.90 24.04
C GLU A 86 3.76 -6.38 23.97
N LEU A 87 4.57 -5.81 23.07
CA LEU A 87 5.99 -6.18 22.92
C LEU A 87 6.83 -5.74 24.13
N VAL A 88 6.56 -4.55 24.68
CA VAL A 88 7.18 -4.09 25.94
C VAL A 88 6.70 -4.91 27.14
N ALA A 89 5.43 -5.32 27.18
CA ALA A 89 4.91 -6.19 28.23
C ALA A 89 5.60 -7.57 28.18
N ALA A 90 5.74 -8.17 27.00
CA ALA A 90 6.40 -9.46 26.83
C ALA A 90 7.89 -9.45 27.24
N GLY A 91 8.61 -8.36 26.96
CA GLY A 91 10.02 -8.20 27.38
C GLY A 91 10.23 -7.87 28.87
N ARG A 92 9.17 -7.60 29.63
CA ARG A 92 9.23 -7.40 31.09
C ARG A 92 8.98 -8.68 31.90
N HIS A 93 8.60 -9.77 31.23
CA HIS A 93 8.30 -11.07 31.83
C HIS A 93 9.36 -12.14 31.51
N SER A 94 10.50 -11.75 30.91
CA SER A 94 11.65 -12.61 30.60
C SER A 94 12.85 -12.31 31.47
#